data_AF-A0A926GZR0-F1
#
_entry.id   AF-A0A926GZR0-F1
#
_cell.length_a   1.000
_cell.length_b   1.000
_cell.length_c   1.000
_cell.angle_alpha   90.00
_cell.angle_beta   90.00
_cell.angle_gamma   90.00
#
_symmetry.space_group_name_H-M   'P 1'
#
loop_
_entity.id
_entity.type
_entity.pdbx_description
1 polymer ?
#
loop_
_entity_poly.entity_id
_entity_poly.type
_entity_poly.pdbx_seq_one_letter_code
_entity_poly.pdbx_strand_id
1 'polypeptide(L)'
;MNRRTMIGGVGGALVVAGTTAYFFSDRENLSRADIKPEGDDGGTLAPDEARILLLASLAPSGHNTQPWFVEAVAPYHFVIGNDNRRWLPAVDPNQRETVLSLGAFVQNLEYAANDLGYVCRWNLLATTNQHERVIEVKLAKSTKNPFDAGAMESRRTVRSHFLGNALTTKDVAHLVDGEPDFVHYLPTGSKESGFINEQTIEANRLQSHRDPAQRELANWIRFSSENAGKHRDGLTTASMEIEGVSGFVVRNFYGERDVMKADFRKRGIDQVVKVVWESAVWIVITSADSSVAALLDTGRRMELL
;
A
#
# COMPACT_ATOMS: atom_id res chain seq x y z
N MET A 1 5.09 -61.68 16.52
CA MET A 1 5.17 -60.21 16.50
C MET A 1 3.90 -59.64 15.89
N ASN A 2 3.22 -58.75 16.60
CA ASN A 2 1.81 -58.40 16.39
C ASN A 2 1.67 -57.26 15.36
N ARG A 3 0.86 -57.44 14.29
CA ARG A 3 0.67 -56.43 13.22
C ARG A 3 0.06 -55.10 13.70
N ARG A 4 -0.49 -55.05 14.91
CA ARG A 4 -1.09 -53.84 15.52
C ARG A 4 -0.07 -52.84 16.05
N THR A 5 1.15 -53.25 16.39
CA THR A 5 2.17 -52.32 16.94
C THR A 5 2.89 -51.51 15.86
N MET A 6 2.92 -51.99 14.62
CA MET A 6 3.61 -51.31 13.51
C MET A 6 2.78 -50.16 12.92
N ILE A 7 1.46 -50.27 12.93
CA ILE A 7 0.54 -49.20 12.46
C ILE A 7 0.52 -48.02 13.45
N GLY A 8 0.64 -48.29 14.76
CA GLY A 8 0.73 -47.23 15.77
C GLY A 8 2.02 -46.40 15.70
N GLY A 9 3.14 -47.03 15.36
CA GLY A 9 4.44 -46.34 15.23
C GLY A 9 4.53 -45.44 13.99
N VAL A 10 3.97 -45.87 12.87
CA VAL A 10 3.94 -45.07 11.62
C VAL A 10 2.94 -43.91 11.72
N GLY A 11 1.76 -44.14 12.31
CA GLY A 11 0.79 -43.08 12.56
C GLY A 11 1.31 -42.03 13.55
N GLY A 12 1.96 -42.47 14.65
CA GLY A 12 2.58 -41.57 15.62
C GLY A 12 3.74 -40.76 15.05
N ALA A 13 4.63 -41.38 14.27
CA ALA A 13 5.74 -40.67 13.62
C ALA A 13 5.26 -39.67 12.55
N LEU A 14 4.23 -40.00 11.77
CA LEU A 14 3.63 -39.08 10.79
C LEU A 14 2.88 -37.93 11.45
N VAL A 15 2.14 -38.20 12.54
CA VAL A 15 1.46 -37.15 13.31
C VAL A 15 2.47 -36.25 13.99
N VAL A 16 3.53 -36.78 14.59
CA VAL A 16 4.62 -36.01 15.22
C VAL A 16 5.41 -35.21 14.18
N ALA A 17 5.77 -35.80 13.04
CA ALA A 17 6.45 -35.09 11.95
C ALA A 17 5.56 -33.99 11.36
N GLY A 18 4.27 -34.26 11.14
CA GLY A 18 3.30 -33.29 10.65
C GLY A 18 3.04 -32.15 11.65
N THR A 19 2.93 -32.45 12.94
CA THR A 19 2.81 -31.41 13.98
C THR A 19 4.10 -30.62 14.13
N THR A 20 5.26 -31.25 14.09
CA THR A 20 6.56 -30.56 14.16
C THR A 20 6.74 -29.64 12.96
N ALA A 21 6.49 -30.13 11.74
CA ALA A 21 6.51 -29.31 10.52
C ALA A 21 5.52 -28.13 10.60
N TYR A 22 4.33 -28.35 11.18
CA TYR A 22 3.36 -27.29 11.43
C TYR A 22 3.84 -26.26 12.47
N PHE A 23 4.48 -26.68 13.56
CA PHE A 23 5.01 -25.75 14.56
C PHE A 23 6.15 -24.87 14.04
N PHE A 24 6.95 -25.39 13.11
CA PHE A 24 8.02 -24.65 12.43
C PHE A 24 7.57 -23.91 11.15
N SER A 25 6.29 -24.01 10.78
CA SER A 25 5.73 -23.33 9.61
C SER A 25 5.28 -21.90 9.90
N ASP A 26 5.08 -21.12 8.84
CA ASP A 26 4.64 -19.73 8.94
C ASP A 26 3.12 -19.65 9.21
N ARG A 27 2.76 -19.51 10.49
CA ARG A 27 1.37 -19.65 10.97
C ARG A 27 0.58 -18.35 10.96
N GLU A 28 1.22 -17.21 11.13
CA GLU A 28 0.55 -15.91 11.32
C GLU A 28 1.19 -14.84 10.44
N ASN A 29 0.40 -13.83 10.08
CA ASN A 29 0.89 -12.71 9.30
C ASN A 29 1.80 -11.82 10.14
N LEU A 30 2.89 -11.32 9.54
CA LEU A 30 3.68 -10.26 10.15
C LEU A 30 2.84 -8.99 10.34
N SER A 31 2.78 -8.51 11.59
CA SER A 31 2.23 -7.22 11.97
C SER A 31 3.35 -6.19 12.15
N ARG A 32 3.02 -4.90 12.02
CA ARG A 32 3.95 -3.81 12.37
C ARG A 32 4.44 -3.92 13.82
N ALA A 33 3.58 -4.39 14.73
CA ALA A 33 3.92 -4.59 16.14
C ALA A 33 5.02 -5.65 16.37
N ASP A 34 5.23 -6.55 15.41
CA ASP A 34 6.27 -7.58 15.47
C ASP A 34 7.64 -7.06 15.01
N ILE A 35 7.66 -5.93 14.29
CA ILE A 35 8.88 -5.31 13.77
C ILE A 35 9.58 -4.60 14.93
N LYS A 36 10.70 -5.15 15.36
CA LYS A 36 11.58 -4.47 16.32
C LYS A 36 12.18 -3.24 15.64
N PRO A 37 12.23 -2.08 16.33
CA PRO A 37 13.06 -0.97 15.88
C PRO A 37 14.46 -1.51 15.62
N GLU A 38 15.00 -1.23 14.44
CA GLU A 38 16.44 -1.40 14.26
C GLU A 38 17.13 -0.47 15.25
N GLY A 39 18.22 -0.95 15.85
CA GLY A 39 18.95 -0.16 16.84
C GLY A 39 19.30 1.21 16.24
N ASP A 40 19.28 2.24 17.08
CA ASP A 40 19.73 3.58 16.72
C ASP A 40 21.09 3.48 16.01
N ASP A 41 21.10 3.70 14.71
CA ASP A 41 22.29 3.68 13.87
C ASP A 41 23.17 4.92 14.09
N GLY A 42 22.84 5.71 15.13
CA GLY A 42 23.46 6.99 15.43
C GLY A 42 22.91 8.09 14.52
N GLY A 43 21.65 7.97 14.12
CA GLY A 43 20.99 8.86 13.17
C GLY A 43 21.11 10.33 13.57
N THR A 44 21.40 11.19 12.60
CA THR A 44 21.57 12.64 12.74
C THR A 44 20.25 13.42 12.89
N LEU A 45 19.10 12.73 12.86
CA LEU A 45 17.78 13.36 12.91
C LEU A 45 17.35 13.64 14.36
N ALA A 46 16.81 14.83 14.59
CA ALA A 46 16.14 15.13 15.85
C ALA A 46 14.89 14.23 16.04
N PRO A 47 14.45 13.99 17.29
CA PRO A 47 13.30 13.12 17.57
C PRO A 47 12.03 13.49 16.79
N ASP A 48 11.73 14.78 16.65
CA ASP A 48 10.58 15.26 15.88
C ASP A 48 10.74 14.96 14.38
N GLU A 49 11.95 15.12 13.81
CA GLU A 49 12.21 14.79 12.40
C GLU A 49 12.01 13.31 12.12
N ALA A 50 12.56 12.45 12.98
CA ALA A 50 12.41 10.99 12.87
C ALA A 50 10.93 10.58 12.96
N ARG A 51 10.16 11.16 13.89
CA ARG A 51 8.73 10.87 14.03
C ARG A 51 7.92 11.35 12.84
N ILE A 52 8.20 12.54 12.31
CA ILE A 52 7.54 13.09 11.13
C ILE A 52 7.77 12.18 9.92
N LEU A 53 9.02 11.80 9.66
CA LEU A 53 9.37 10.95 8.52
C LEU A 53 8.82 9.52 8.65
N LEU A 54 8.77 8.98 9.87
CA LEU A 54 8.12 7.70 10.14
C LEU A 54 6.64 7.73 9.75
N LEU A 55 5.91 8.76 10.21
CA LEU A 55 4.48 8.90 9.89
C LEU A 55 4.25 9.20 8.41
N ALA A 56 5.11 10.02 7.78
CA ALA A 56 5.10 10.26 6.33
C ALA A 56 5.23 8.96 5.53
N SER A 57 6.11 8.05 5.98
CA SER A 57 6.36 6.75 5.32
C SER A 57 5.16 5.80 5.33
N LEU A 58 4.12 6.08 6.12
CA LEU A 58 2.89 5.30 6.13
C LEU A 58 1.98 5.58 4.93
N ALA A 59 2.38 6.51 4.04
CA ALA A 59 1.64 6.79 2.81
C ALA A 59 1.48 5.54 1.94
N PRO A 60 0.35 5.40 1.22
CA PRO A 60 0.15 4.33 0.26
C PRO A 60 1.03 4.53 -0.98
N SER A 61 1.37 3.43 -1.65
CA SER A 61 2.04 3.45 -2.95
C SER A 61 1.68 2.22 -3.79
N GLY A 62 1.87 2.32 -5.10
CA GLY A 62 1.67 1.20 -6.03
C GLY A 62 2.47 -0.03 -5.57
N HIS A 63 1.81 -1.19 -5.47
CA HIS A 63 2.38 -2.43 -4.90
C HIS A 63 3.06 -2.27 -3.53
N ASN A 64 2.81 -1.18 -2.81
CA ASN A 64 3.55 -0.80 -1.61
C ASN A 64 5.07 -0.72 -1.85
N THR A 65 5.50 -0.24 -3.02
CA THR A 65 6.93 -0.12 -3.37
C THR A 65 7.65 0.95 -2.55
N GLN A 66 6.92 1.91 -1.97
CA GLN A 66 7.46 3.04 -1.21
C GLN A 66 8.52 3.79 -2.02
N PRO A 67 8.19 4.36 -3.20
CA PRO A 67 9.15 4.79 -4.22
C PRO A 67 9.82 6.13 -3.90
N TRP A 68 10.05 6.40 -2.61
CA TRP A 68 10.63 7.63 -2.11
C TRP A 68 11.95 7.40 -1.40
N PHE A 69 12.79 8.43 -1.42
CA PHE A 69 13.90 8.59 -0.49
C PHE A 69 13.85 9.98 0.14
N VAL A 70 14.51 10.13 1.28
CA VAL A 70 14.62 11.40 1.99
C VAL A 70 16.10 11.75 2.15
N GLU A 71 16.50 12.89 1.60
CA GLU A 71 17.83 13.47 1.78
C GLU A 71 17.73 14.57 2.85
N ALA A 72 18.38 14.39 4.01
CA ALA A 72 18.47 15.43 5.04
C ALA A 72 19.57 16.43 4.67
N VAL A 73 19.17 17.66 4.31
CA VAL A 73 20.09 18.72 3.86
C VAL A 73 20.64 19.51 5.04
N ALA A 74 19.78 19.78 6.02
CA ALA A 74 20.08 20.44 7.29
C ALA A 74 18.98 20.06 8.30
N PRO A 75 19.12 20.40 9.61
CA PRO A 75 18.04 20.17 10.56
C PRO A 75 16.74 20.82 10.07
N TYR A 76 15.67 20.02 10.04
CA TYR A 76 14.33 20.41 9.60
C TYR A 76 14.26 20.82 8.12
N HIS A 77 15.20 20.38 7.30
CA HIS A 77 15.26 20.67 5.86
C HIS A 77 15.60 19.41 5.08
N PHE A 78 14.64 18.96 4.26
CA PHE A 78 14.73 17.72 3.49
C PHE A 78 14.58 17.97 1.98
N VAL A 79 15.09 17.04 1.19
CA VAL A 79 14.62 16.82 -0.17
C VAL A 79 13.97 15.45 -0.23
N ILE A 80 12.71 15.41 -0.70
CA ILE A 80 12.02 14.15 -1.00
C ILE A 80 12.27 13.84 -2.47
N GLY A 81 12.73 12.62 -2.71
CA GLY A 81 13.08 12.17 -4.03
C GLY A 81 12.34 10.93 -4.48
N ASN A 82 12.43 10.67 -5.78
CA ASN A 82 11.86 9.55 -6.49
C ASN A 82 12.92 8.45 -6.65
N ASP A 83 12.76 7.32 -5.95
CA ASP A 83 13.71 6.20 -5.98
C ASP A 83 13.46 5.29 -7.20
N ASN A 84 14.29 5.45 -8.23
CA ASN A 84 14.17 4.68 -9.47
C ASN A 84 14.36 3.17 -9.32
N ARG A 85 14.99 2.71 -8.23
CA ARG A 85 15.17 1.28 -7.94
C ARG A 85 13.87 0.61 -7.52
N ARG A 86 12.86 1.40 -7.15
CA ARG A 86 11.54 0.98 -6.67
C ARG A 86 10.44 1.21 -7.70
N TRP A 87 10.79 1.60 -8.93
CA TRP A 87 9.82 1.78 -10.00
C TRP A 87 9.13 0.48 -10.38
N LEU A 88 7.94 0.66 -10.94
CA LEU A 88 7.14 -0.39 -11.57
C LEU A 88 7.18 -0.18 -13.10
N PRO A 89 8.32 -0.41 -13.79
CA PRO A 89 8.47 -0.09 -15.21
C PRO A 89 7.48 -0.81 -16.11
N ALA A 90 6.94 -1.96 -15.71
CA ALA A 90 5.86 -2.59 -16.45
C ALA A 90 4.53 -1.88 -16.17
N VAL A 91 4.09 -1.80 -14.91
CA VAL A 91 2.76 -1.27 -14.53
C VAL A 91 2.65 0.24 -14.74
N ASP A 92 3.65 1.02 -14.33
CA ASP A 92 3.70 2.48 -14.40
C ASP A 92 4.97 2.96 -15.14
N PRO A 93 5.05 2.76 -16.47
CA PRO A 93 6.26 3.08 -17.25
C PRO A 93 6.62 4.57 -17.28
N ASN A 94 5.65 5.45 -17.01
CA ASN A 94 5.83 6.91 -17.03
C ASN A 94 5.89 7.53 -15.63
N GLN A 95 5.96 6.69 -14.58
CA GLN A 95 6.08 7.10 -13.17
C GLN A 95 4.96 8.05 -12.72
N ARG A 96 3.78 7.93 -13.33
CA ARG A 96 2.62 8.75 -12.95
C ARG A 96 2.15 8.37 -11.56
N GLU A 97 1.98 7.08 -11.29
CA GLU A 97 1.55 6.57 -9.98
C GLU A 97 2.63 6.73 -8.91
N THR A 98 3.91 6.67 -9.31
CA THR A 98 5.03 7.06 -8.43
C THR A 98 4.88 8.49 -7.92
N VAL A 99 4.57 9.45 -8.80
CA VAL A 99 4.36 10.86 -8.39
C VAL A 99 3.11 11.01 -7.53
N LEU A 100 2.02 10.29 -7.82
CA LEU A 100 0.85 10.26 -6.93
C LEU A 100 1.21 9.75 -5.53
N SER A 101 2.03 8.69 -5.45
CA SER A 101 2.49 8.12 -4.18
C SER A 101 3.36 9.11 -3.38
N LEU A 102 4.21 9.88 -4.07
CA LEU A 102 4.99 10.97 -3.47
C LEU A 102 4.08 12.11 -2.96
N GLY A 103 2.98 12.39 -3.66
CA GLY A 103 1.96 13.33 -3.19
C GLY A 103 1.34 12.89 -1.86
N ALA A 104 0.96 11.61 -1.75
CA ALA A 104 0.44 11.04 -0.51
C ALA A 104 1.49 11.08 0.63
N PHE A 105 2.76 10.79 0.32
CA PHE A 105 3.87 10.92 1.28
C PHE A 105 3.99 12.36 1.81
N VAL A 106 3.95 13.35 0.92
CA VAL A 106 4.00 14.78 1.29
C VAL A 106 2.81 15.17 2.18
N GLN A 107 1.61 14.65 1.89
CA GLN A 107 0.44 14.92 2.72
C GLN A 107 0.59 14.34 4.13
N ASN A 108 1.09 13.11 4.26
CA ASN A 108 1.36 12.52 5.57
C ASN A 108 2.47 13.25 6.33
N LEU A 109 3.50 13.72 5.63
CA LEU A 109 4.53 14.56 6.23
C LEU A 109 3.91 15.86 6.78
N GLU A 110 3.02 16.51 6.03
CA GLU A 110 2.31 17.71 6.46
C GLU A 110 1.44 17.47 7.70
N TYR A 111 0.68 16.36 7.74
CA TYR A 111 -0.10 15.98 8.91
C TYR A 111 0.76 15.72 10.14
N ALA A 112 1.83 14.95 9.99
CA ALA A 112 2.74 14.62 11.08
C ALA A 112 3.48 15.85 11.61
N ALA A 113 3.90 16.75 10.72
CA ALA A 113 4.54 18.01 11.09
C ALA A 113 3.59 18.91 11.88
N ASN A 114 2.35 19.07 11.42
CA ASN A 114 1.33 19.87 12.11
C ASN A 114 1.00 19.32 13.52
N ASP A 115 0.91 17.99 13.67
CA ASP A 115 0.76 17.35 14.98
C ASP A 115 2.01 17.48 15.85
N LEU A 116 3.18 17.83 15.33
CA LEU A 116 4.38 18.09 16.14
C LEU A 116 4.71 19.58 16.30
N GLY A 117 3.79 20.46 15.88
CA GLY A 117 3.96 21.91 16.02
C GLY A 117 4.92 22.50 14.99
N TYR A 118 4.91 21.95 13.77
CA TYR A 118 5.62 22.47 12.61
C TYR A 118 4.65 22.74 11.47
N VAL A 119 4.98 23.72 10.64
CA VAL A 119 4.38 23.90 9.32
C VAL A 119 5.41 23.53 8.27
N CYS A 120 4.97 22.89 7.20
CA CYS A 120 5.83 22.55 6.09
C CYS A 120 5.82 23.64 5.02
N ARG A 121 6.99 24.02 4.54
CA ARG A 121 7.17 24.89 3.37
C ARG A 121 7.84 24.10 2.27
N TRP A 122 7.24 24.12 1.09
CA TRP A 122 7.66 23.25 0.00
C TRP A 122 8.05 24.04 -1.24
N ASN A 123 9.00 23.51 -2.01
CA ASN A 123 9.30 24.00 -3.35
C ASN A 123 9.46 22.83 -4.31
N LEU A 124 8.72 22.87 -5.42
CA LEU A 124 8.82 21.85 -6.48
C LEU A 124 10.19 21.97 -7.17
N LEU A 125 10.90 20.85 -7.26
CA LEU A 125 12.18 20.71 -7.96
C LEU A 125 12.01 19.94 -9.28
N ALA A 126 11.13 18.94 -9.29
CA ALA A 126 10.93 18.09 -10.44
C ALA A 126 10.22 18.79 -11.60
N THR A 127 10.75 18.56 -12.79
CA THR A 127 10.20 19.03 -14.08
C THR A 127 9.56 17.91 -14.89
N THR A 128 9.85 16.65 -14.54
CA THR A 128 9.30 15.44 -15.16
C THR A 128 9.03 14.40 -14.07
N ASN A 129 8.16 13.43 -14.35
CA ASN A 129 7.82 12.36 -13.40
C ASN A 129 9.01 11.47 -13.01
N GLN A 130 10.07 11.47 -13.80
CA GLN A 130 11.27 10.66 -13.60
C GLN A 130 12.43 11.46 -12.97
N HIS A 131 12.22 12.74 -12.66
CA HIS A 131 13.24 13.56 -12.01
C HIS A 131 13.46 13.03 -10.58
N GLU A 132 14.71 12.70 -10.25
CA GLU A 132 15.12 12.09 -8.98
C GLU A 132 14.80 12.96 -7.76
N ARG A 133 15.10 14.26 -7.78
CA ARG A 133 14.76 15.20 -6.69
C ARG A 133 13.43 15.86 -6.99
N VAL A 134 12.43 15.64 -6.15
CA VAL A 134 11.05 16.02 -6.45
C VAL A 134 10.64 17.29 -5.74
N ILE A 135 10.78 17.35 -4.42
CA ILE A 135 10.32 18.48 -3.63
C ILE A 135 11.32 18.80 -2.52
N GLU A 136 11.65 20.07 -2.37
CA GLU A 136 12.37 20.57 -1.19
C GLU A 136 11.35 20.88 -0.09
N VAL A 137 11.69 20.52 1.15
CA VAL A 137 10.87 20.67 2.35
C VAL A 137 11.63 21.42 3.41
N LYS A 138 11.03 22.46 4.00
CA LYS A 138 11.54 23.13 5.19
C LYS A 138 10.46 23.17 6.26
N LEU A 139 10.74 22.59 7.42
CA LEU A 139 9.84 22.63 8.57
C LEU A 139 10.17 23.86 9.41
N ALA A 140 9.15 24.66 9.72
CA ALA A 140 9.26 25.80 10.63
C ALA A 140 8.36 25.56 11.83
N LYS A 141 8.83 25.92 13.04
CA LYS A 141 7.98 25.87 14.23
C LYS A 141 6.73 26.72 14.03
N SER A 142 5.60 26.16 14.41
CA SER A 142 4.27 26.73 14.26
C SER A 142 3.41 26.41 15.48
N THR A 143 2.22 26.99 15.53
CA THR A 143 1.21 26.55 16.50
C THR A 143 0.78 25.14 16.15
N LYS A 144 0.71 24.25 17.15
CA LYS A 144 0.23 22.88 16.98
C LYS A 144 -1.17 22.92 16.36
N ASN A 145 -1.34 22.25 15.23
CA ASN A 145 -2.64 21.97 14.65
C ASN A 145 -2.81 20.45 14.65
N PRO A 146 -3.31 19.86 15.74
CA PRO A 146 -3.26 18.42 15.94
C PRO A 146 -4.02 17.71 14.82
N PHE A 147 -3.32 16.83 14.11
CA PHE A 147 -3.94 15.78 13.32
C PHE A 147 -3.95 14.50 14.15
N ASP A 148 -4.96 13.65 13.98
CA ASP A 148 -4.99 12.37 14.68
C ASP A 148 -3.91 11.44 14.11
N ALA A 149 -2.72 11.45 14.71
CA ALA A 149 -1.63 10.55 14.35
C ALA A 149 -2.04 9.06 14.47
N GLY A 150 -2.99 8.74 15.35
CA GLY A 150 -3.57 7.41 15.46
C GLY A 150 -4.36 7.00 14.21
N ALA A 151 -4.99 7.95 13.52
CA ALA A 151 -5.62 7.71 12.23
C ALA A 151 -4.59 7.31 11.16
N MET A 152 -3.43 7.97 11.12
CA MET A 152 -2.34 7.61 10.20
C MET A 152 -1.79 6.20 10.47
N GLU A 153 -1.58 5.87 11.75
CA GLU A 153 -1.03 4.58 12.17
C GLU A 153 -2.00 3.42 11.91
N SER A 154 -3.31 3.66 12.07
CA SER A 154 -4.37 2.68 11.87
C SER A 154 -4.85 2.57 10.41
N ARG A 155 -4.55 3.56 9.57
CA ARG A 155 -4.91 3.56 8.13
C ARG A 155 -4.36 2.32 7.44
N ARG A 156 -5.23 1.63 6.69
CA ARG A 156 -4.86 0.51 5.83
C ARG A 156 -5.78 0.46 4.61
N THR A 157 -5.31 -0.14 3.53
CA THR A 157 -6.18 -0.48 2.40
C THR A 157 -7.01 -1.70 2.76
N VAL A 158 -8.33 -1.51 2.88
CA VAL A 158 -9.31 -2.58 3.02
C VAL A 158 -9.80 -2.99 1.63
N ARG A 159 -9.94 -4.29 1.37
CA ARG A 159 -10.28 -4.82 0.04
C ARG A 159 -11.60 -5.60 -0.01
N SER A 160 -12.19 -5.95 1.13
CA SER A 160 -13.40 -6.75 1.18
C SER A 160 -14.28 -6.40 2.38
N HIS A 161 -15.47 -7.02 2.43
CA HIS A 161 -16.41 -6.87 3.55
C HIS A 161 -16.97 -5.45 3.72
N PHE A 162 -17.06 -4.70 2.62
CA PHE A 162 -17.78 -3.43 2.62
C PHE A 162 -19.29 -3.65 2.82
N LEU A 163 -19.94 -2.68 3.46
CA LEU A 163 -21.39 -2.64 3.53
C LEU A 163 -21.95 -2.14 2.20
N GLY A 164 -22.95 -2.81 1.64
CA GLY A 164 -23.58 -2.39 0.37
C GLY A 164 -24.55 -1.20 0.49
N ASN A 165 -24.54 -0.48 1.61
CA ASN A 165 -25.43 0.66 1.83
C ASN A 165 -24.89 1.90 1.11
N ALA A 166 -25.78 2.70 0.53
CA ALA A 166 -25.39 4.00 0.00
C ALA A 166 -24.81 4.90 1.11
N LEU A 167 -23.82 5.72 0.76
CA LEU A 167 -23.30 6.76 1.66
C LEU A 167 -24.40 7.77 1.98
N THR A 168 -24.38 8.32 3.20
CA THR A 168 -25.31 9.38 3.56
C THR A 168 -24.95 10.66 2.81
N THR A 169 -25.93 11.54 2.59
CA THR A 169 -25.68 12.86 1.97
C THR A 169 -24.63 13.67 2.72
N LYS A 170 -24.56 13.51 4.06
CA LYS A 170 -23.55 14.15 4.90
C LYS A 170 -22.14 13.63 4.60
N ASP A 171 -21.98 12.32 4.45
CA ASP A 171 -20.68 11.72 4.15
C ASP A 171 -20.21 12.09 2.74
N VAL A 172 -21.12 12.10 1.77
CA VAL A 172 -20.82 12.54 0.40
C VAL A 172 -20.37 14.00 0.38
N ALA A 173 -21.11 14.89 1.06
CA ALA A 173 -20.74 16.29 1.19
C ALA A 173 -19.35 16.46 1.84
N HIS A 174 -19.06 15.67 2.89
CA HIS A 174 -17.76 15.70 3.56
C HIS A 174 -16.59 15.32 2.64
N LEU A 175 -16.79 14.33 1.76
CA LEU A 175 -15.76 13.86 0.83
C LEU A 175 -15.58 14.77 -0.39
N VAL A 176 -16.66 15.38 -0.88
CA VAL A 176 -16.66 16.05 -2.20
C VAL A 176 -16.59 17.57 -2.11
N ASP A 177 -17.28 18.19 -1.15
CA ASP A 177 -17.53 19.64 -1.18
C ASP A 177 -16.26 20.49 -0.96
N GLY A 178 -15.20 19.88 -0.43
CA GLY A 178 -13.90 20.55 -0.27
C GLY A 178 -13.15 20.77 -1.58
N GLU A 179 -13.36 19.91 -2.58
CA GLU A 179 -12.61 19.89 -3.86
C GLU A 179 -13.53 19.44 -5.03
N PRO A 180 -14.67 20.12 -5.29
CA PRO A 180 -15.71 19.65 -6.22
C PRO A 180 -15.27 19.58 -7.68
N ASP A 181 -14.21 20.31 -8.05
CA ASP A 181 -13.63 20.25 -9.40
C ASP A 181 -12.78 18.98 -9.63
N PHE A 182 -12.33 18.34 -8.55
CA PHE A 182 -11.37 17.24 -8.61
C PHE A 182 -11.88 15.92 -8.03
N VAL A 183 -12.82 15.96 -7.09
CA VAL A 183 -13.34 14.77 -6.41
C VAL A 183 -14.77 14.52 -6.87
N HIS A 184 -15.00 13.37 -7.49
CA HIS A 184 -16.27 13.02 -8.12
C HIS A 184 -16.88 11.81 -7.45
N TYR A 185 -18.11 11.96 -6.94
CA TYR A 185 -18.88 10.88 -6.35
C TYR A 185 -19.75 10.18 -7.41
N LEU A 186 -19.53 8.88 -7.60
CA LEU A 186 -20.36 8.05 -8.47
C LEU A 186 -21.15 7.05 -7.61
N PRO A 187 -22.47 7.26 -7.42
CA PRO A 187 -23.28 6.38 -6.60
C PRO A 187 -23.45 5.02 -7.28
N THR A 188 -23.55 3.97 -6.47
CA THR A 188 -23.83 2.62 -6.96
C THR A 188 -25.13 2.56 -7.76
N GLY A 189 -25.08 1.86 -8.88
CA GLY A 189 -26.20 1.71 -9.80
C GLY A 189 -26.34 2.85 -10.82
N SER A 190 -25.55 3.92 -10.72
CA SER A 190 -25.42 4.91 -11.80
C SER A 190 -24.75 4.30 -13.03
N LYS A 191 -25.03 4.87 -14.21
CA LYS A 191 -24.40 4.46 -15.47
C LYS A 191 -22.88 4.60 -15.39
N GLU A 192 -22.42 5.67 -14.77
CA GLU A 192 -21.01 6.02 -14.58
C GLU A 192 -20.32 5.00 -13.66
N SER A 193 -20.93 4.64 -12.53
CA SER A 193 -20.40 3.59 -11.65
C SER A 193 -20.34 2.22 -12.35
N GLY A 194 -21.35 1.87 -13.14
CA GLY A 194 -21.37 0.64 -13.93
C GLY A 194 -20.25 0.61 -14.98
N PHE A 195 -19.99 1.74 -15.64
CA PHE A 195 -18.87 1.87 -16.56
C PHE A 195 -17.53 1.69 -15.85
N ILE A 196 -17.31 2.37 -14.72
CA ILE A 196 -16.05 2.22 -13.94
C ILE A 196 -15.88 0.77 -13.46
N ASN A 197 -16.94 0.12 -12.99
CA ASN A 197 -16.90 -1.30 -12.60
C ASN A 197 -16.34 -2.18 -13.72
N GLU A 198 -16.92 -2.07 -14.92
CA GLU A 198 -16.52 -2.85 -16.09
C GLU A 198 -15.08 -2.53 -16.51
N GLN A 199 -14.71 -1.25 -16.58
CA GLN A 199 -13.37 -0.85 -16.99
C GLN A 199 -12.30 -1.23 -15.96
N THR A 200 -12.59 -1.23 -14.66
CA THR A 200 -11.67 -1.71 -13.63
C THR A 200 -11.41 -3.21 -13.80
N ILE A 201 -12.44 -4.02 -14.05
CA ILE A 201 -12.29 -5.47 -14.27
C ILE A 201 -11.45 -5.73 -15.52
N GLU A 202 -11.76 -5.06 -16.63
CA GLU A 202 -11.05 -5.26 -17.89
C GLU A 202 -9.60 -4.75 -17.86
N ALA A 203 -9.34 -3.60 -17.21
CA ALA A 203 -7.98 -3.12 -16.99
C ALA A 203 -7.13 -4.12 -16.19
N ASN A 204 -7.69 -4.69 -15.12
CA ASN A 204 -7.01 -5.73 -14.33
C ASN A 204 -6.81 -7.02 -15.15
N ARG A 205 -7.81 -7.43 -15.95
CA ARG A 205 -7.67 -8.59 -16.85
C ARG A 205 -6.52 -8.38 -17.83
N LEU A 206 -6.46 -7.21 -18.49
CA LEU A 206 -5.39 -6.87 -19.44
C LEU A 206 -4.01 -6.87 -18.77
N GLN A 207 -3.90 -6.24 -17.59
CA GLN A 207 -2.66 -6.22 -16.83
C GLN A 207 -2.22 -7.62 -16.39
N SER A 208 -3.14 -8.43 -15.85
CA SER A 208 -2.84 -9.80 -15.41
C SER A 208 -2.41 -10.72 -16.55
N HIS A 209 -2.77 -10.44 -17.81
CA HIS A 209 -2.31 -11.21 -18.98
C HIS A 209 -1.04 -10.63 -19.62
N ARG A 210 -0.57 -9.47 -19.17
CA ARG A 210 0.69 -8.87 -19.63
C ARG A 210 1.86 -9.41 -18.79
N ASP A 211 2.57 -10.37 -19.34
CA ASP A 211 3.64 -11.10 -18.63
C ASP A 211 4.71 -10.23 -17.94
N PRO A 212 5.18 -9.11 -18.53
CA PRO A 212 6.07 -8.20 -17.80
C PRO A 212 5.45 -7.66 -16.51
N ALA A 213 4.18 -7.25 -16.53
CA ALA A 213 3.48 -6.73 -15.36
C ALA A 213 3.17 -7.82 -14.34
N GLN A 214 2.78 -9.01 -14.80
CA GLN A 214 2.53 -10.14 -13.89
C GLN A 214 3.81 -10.60 -13.18
N ARG A 215 4.95 -10.57 -13.88
CA ARG A 215 6.27 -10.87 -13.28
C ARG A 215 6.69 -9.79 -12.29
N GLU A 216 6.44 -8.53 -12.63
CA GLU A 216 6.67 -7.41 -11.71
C GLU A 216 5.82 -7.55 -10.44
N LEU A 217 4.54 -7.86 -10.55
CA LEU A 217 3.68 -8.18 -9.41
C LEU A 217 4.25 -9.36 -8.59
N ALA A 218 4.70 -10.43 -9.24
CA ALA A 218 5.29 -11.59 -8.57
C ALA A 218 6.47 -11.19 -7.69
N ASN A 219 7.36 -10.32 -8.20
CA ASN A 219 8.53 -9.81 -7.49
C ASN A 219 8.17 -8.90 -6.30
N TRP A 220 6.97 -8.30 -6.30
CA TRP A 220 6.50 -7.40 -5.24
C TRP A 220 5.60 -8.08 -4.21
N ILE A 221 5.28 -9.37 -4.36
CA ILE A 221 4.59 -10.13 -3.32
C ILE A 221 5.59 -10.63 -2.28
N ARG A 222 5.26 -10.45 -1.01
CA ARG A 222 5.96 -11.01 0.15
C ARG A 222 5.17 -12.21 0.66
N PHE A 223 5.54 -13.38 0.16
CA PHE A 223 4.78 -14.61 0.42
C PHE A 223 4.82 -14.99 1.89
N SER A 224 5.99 -14.99 2.53
CA SER A 224 6.15 -15.36 3.94
C SER A 224 6.40 -14.16 4.85
N SER A 225 6.15 -14.34 6.15
CA SER A 225 6.44 -13.38 7.22
C SER A 225 7.93 -13.06 7.33
N GLU A 226 8.80 -14.04 7.06
CA GLU A 226 10.24 -13.80 6.95
C GLU A 226 10.58 -12.85 5.79
N ASN A 227 10.01 -13.11 4.60
CA ASN A 227 10.21 -12.27 3.42
C ASN A 227 9.67 -10.85 3.66
N ALA A 228 8.48 -10.74 4.25
CA ALA A 228 7.89 -9.46 4.64
C ALA A 228 8.77 -8.71 5.66
N GLY A 229 9.30 -9.40 6.67
CA GLY A 229 10.15 -8.81 7.71
C GLY A 229 11.50 -8.33 7.18
N LYS A 230 12.06 -9.05 6.20
CA LYS A 230 13.31 -8.70 5.51
C LYS A 230 13.16 -7.46 4.62
N HIS A 231 12.09 -7.42 3.82
CA HIS A 231 11.95 -6.38 2.79
C HIS A 231 11.20 -5.13 3.28
N ARG A 232 10.24 -5.29 4.20
CA ARG A 232 9.41 -4.21 4.76
C ARG A 232 8.68 -3.35 3.72
N ASP A 233 8.45 -3.92 2.54
CA ASP A 233 7.74 -3.33 1.42
C ASP A 233 6.94 -4.41 0.68
N GLY A 234 6.27 -4.06 -0.41
CA GLY A 234 5.53 -5.03 -1.20
C GLY A 234 4.18 -5.45 -0.60
N LEU A 235 3.52 -6.37 -1.29
CA LEU A 235 2.21 -6.91 -0.93
C LEU A 235 2.37 -8.16 -0.08
N THR A 236 1.96 -8.10 1.19
CA THR A 236 1.93 -9.27 2.07
C THR A 236 0.63 -10.06 1.87
N THR A 237 0.60 -11.32 2.32
CA THR A 237 -0.64 -12.08 2.37
C THR A 237 -1.72 -11.38 3.20
N ALA A 238 -1.33 -10.70 4.28
CA ALA A 238 -2.22 -9.85 5.08
C ALA A 238 -2.78 -8.67 4.29
N SER A 239 -1.94 -7.92 3.57
CA SER A 239 -2.42 -6.75 2.81
C SER A 239 -3.31 -7.17 1.65
N MET A 240 -3.10 -8.36 1.09
CA MET A 240 -3.99 -8.96 0.09
C MET A 240 -5.25 -9.62 0.69
N GLU A 241 -5.43 -9.56 2.02
CA GLU A 241 -6.54 -10.19 2.76
C GLU A 241 -6.64 -11.72 2.52
N ILE A 242 -5.50 -12.37 2.30
CA ILE A 242 -5.38 -13.83 2.19
C ILE A 242 -5.09 -14.41 3.57
N GLU A 243 -6.15 -14.67 4.32
CA GLU A 243 -6.07 -15.09 5.73
C GLU A 243 -6.42 -16.57 5.96
N GLY A 244 -6.33 -17.02 7.22
CA GLY A 244 -6.70 -18.37 7.64
C GLY A 244 -5.92 -19.47 6.92
N VAL A 245 -6.64 -20.53 6.51
CA VAL A 245 -6.05 -21.70 5.83
C VAL A 245 -5.45 -21.30 4.47
N SER A 246 -6.13 -20.42 3.71
CA SER A 246 -5.60 -19.93 2.43
C SER A 246 -4.30 -19.14 2.62
N GLY A 247 -4.27 -18.27 3.64
CA GLY A 247 -3.05 -17.54 4.02
C GLY A 247 -1.92 -18.48 4.39
N PHE A 248 -2.20 -19.48 5.24
CA PHE A 248 -1.22 -20.51 5.60
C PHE A 248 -0.65 -21.23 4.36
N VAL A 249 -1.51 -21.63 3.41
CA VAL A 249 -1.07 -22.31 2.20
C VAL A 249 -0.18 -21.41 1.35
N VAL A 250 -0.57 -20.15 1.15
CA VAL A 250 0.23 -19.20 0.35
C VAL A 250 1.58 -18.92 1.01
N ARG A 251 1.62 -18.68 2.33
CA ARG A 251 2.88 -18.38 3.04
C ARG A 251 3.91 -19.51 2.98
N ASN A 252 3.45 -20.77 2.93
CA ASN A 252 4.33 -21.94 3.01
C ASN A 252 4.58 -22.64 1.68
N PHE A 253 3.72 -22.47 0.66
CA PHE A 253 3.79 -23.27 -0.57
C PHE A 253 3.74 -22.47 -1.88
N TYR A 254 3.54 -21.16 -1.84
CA TYR A 254 3.54 -20.32 -3.04
C TYR A 254 4.84 -19.53 -3.18
N GLY A 255 5.20 -19.22 -4.42
CA GLY A 255 6.23 -18.25 -4.75
C GLY A 255 5.98 -17.55 -6.09
N GLU A 256 6.98 -16.82 -6.58
CA GLU A 256 6.88 -16.00 -7.80
C GLU A 256 6.38 -16.78 -9.02
N ARG A 257 6.80 -18.05 -9.17
CA ARG A 257 6.39 -18.90 -10.30
C ARG A 257 4.90 -19.21 -10.28
N ASP A 258 4.27 -19.26 -9.10
CA ASP A 258 2.84 -19.52 -8.96
C ASP A 258 2.00 -18.34 -9.46
N VAL A 259 2.50 -17.12 -9.27
CA VAL A 259 1.85 -15.88 -9.75
C VAL A 259 1.71 -15.85 -11.26
N MET A 260 2.62 -16.52 -11.97
CA MET A 260 2.59 -16.60 -13.43
C MET A 260 1.57 -17.60 -13.97
N LYS A 261 1.04 -18.51 -13.12
CA LYS A 261 0.09 -19.56 -13.53
C LYS A 261 -1.30 -18.98 -13.83
N ALA A 262 -2.02 -19.65 -14.74
CA ALA A 262 -3.37 -19.24 -15.13
C ALA A 262 -4.37 -19.22 -13.96
N ASP A 263 -4.28 -20.18 -13.03
CA ASP A 263 -5.17 -20.22 -11.85
C ASP A 263 -4.95 -19.01 -10.93
N PHE A 264 -3.70 -18.60 -10.71
CA PHE A 264 -3.42 -17.41 -9.90
C PHE A 264 -3.98 -16.14 -10.55
N ARG A 265 -3.74 -15.97 -11.86
CA ARG A 265 -4.29 -14.84 -12.63
C ARG A 265 -5.82 -14.82 -12.56
N LYS A 266 -6.46 -15.98 -12.76
CA LYS A 266 -7.91 -16.12 -12.68
C LYS A 266 -8.44 -15.73 -11.30
N ARG A 267 -7.84 -16.22 -10.22
CA ARG A 267 -8.24 -15.85 -8.85
C ARG A 267 -8.06 -14.37 -8.56
N GLY A 268 -6.99 -13.75 -9.07
CA GLY A 268 -6.79 -12.31 -8.97
C GLY A 268 -7.92 -11.52 -9.65
N ILE A 269 -8.31 -11.92 -10.85
CA ILE A 269 -9.43 -11.31 -11.59
C ILE A 269 -10.77 -11.58 -10.87
N ASP A 270 -11.03 -12.81 -10.43
CA ASP A 270 -12.24 -13.18 -9.69
C ASP A 270 -12.36 -12.34 -8.39
N GLN A 271 -11.23 -12.06 -7.73
CA GLN A 271 -11.20 -11.17 -6.57
C GLN A 271 -11.51 -9.72 -6.96
N VAL A 272 -10.93 -9.18 -8.04
CA VAL A 272 -11.25 -7.82 -8.53
C VAL A 272 -12.75 -7.69 -8.83
N VAL A 273 -13.34 -8.68 -9.51
CA VAL A 273 -14.77 -8.75 -9.77
C VAL A 273 -15.55 -8.67 -8.46
N LYS A 274 -15.18 -9.48 -7.45
CA LYS A 274 -15.82 -9.47 -6.13
C LYS A 274 -15.73 -8.08 -5.47
N VAL A 275 -14.55 -7.46 -5.42
CA VAL A 275 -14.36 -6.15 -4.79
C VAL A 275 -15.24 -5.10 -5.47
N VAL A 276 -15.22 -5.05 -6.80
CA VAL A 276 -16.00 -4.09 -7.59
C VAL A 276 -17.51 -4.21 -7.32
N TRP A 277 -18.02 -5.42 -7.13
CA TRP A 277 -19.44 -5.65 -6.81
C TRP A 277 -19.80 -5.43 -5.34
N GLU A 278 -18.83 -5.56 -4.41
CA GLU A 278 -19.02 -5.27 -2.99
C GLU A 278 -18.88 -3.77 -2.67
N SER A 279 -18.25 -2.98 -3.54
CA SER A 279 -18.06 -1.54 -3.36
C SER A 279 -19.39 -0.79 -3.29
N ALA A 280 -19.55 0.00 -2.23
CA ALA A 280 -20.74 0.82 -2.02
C ALA A 280 -20.86 2.00 -2.99
N VAL A 281 -19.72 2.54 -3.46
CA VAL A 281 -19.61 3.76 -4.28
C VAL A 281 -18.25 3.79 -5.01
N TRP A 282 -18.10 4.66 -6.01
CA TRP A 282 -16.79 5.12 -6.46
C TRP A 282 -16.56 6.58 -6.09
N ILE A 283 -15.36 6.88 -5.61
CA ILE A 283 -14.80 8.23 -5.57
C ILE A 283 -13.71 8.30 -6.63
N VAL A 284 -13.87 9.19 -7.60
CA VAL A 284 -12.90 9.41 -8.67
C VAL A 284 -12.19 10.73 -8.41
N ILE A 285 -10.88 10.69 -8.26
CA ILE A 285 -10.04 11.87 -8.08
C ILE A 285 -9.33 12.16 -9.39
N THR A 286 -9.55 13.36 -9.93
CA THR A 286 -8.96 13.80 -11.19
C THR A 286 -7.82 14.78 -10.94
N SER A 287 -6.89 14.85 -11.89
CA SER A 287 -5.83 15.85 -11.95
C SER A 287 -6.19 16.89 -13.01
N ALA A 288 -5.78 18.15 -12.82
CA ALA A 288 -5.97 19.21 -13.81
C ALA A 288 -5.24 18.89 -15.13
N ASP A 289 -4.04 18.34 -15.02
CA ASP A 289 -3.21 17.89 -16.14
C ASP A 289 -2.25 16.76 -15.72
N SER A 290 -1.26 16.45 -16.56
CA SER A 290 -0.25 15.42 -16.30
C SER A 290 1.10 15.98 -15.82
N SER A 291 1.17 17.24 -15.40
CA SER A 291 2.37 17.85 -14.83
C SER A 291 2.69 17.23 -13.47
N VAL A 292 3.98 17.29 -13.08
CA VAL A 292 4.42 16.78 -11.78
C VAL A 292 3.68 17.48 -10.62
N ALA A 293 3.47 18.80 -10.73
CA ALA A 293 2.75 19.59 -9.74
C ALA A 293 1.32 19.08 -9.56
N ALA A 294 0.57 18.93 -10.65
CA ALA A 294 -0.82 18.49 -10.59
C ALA A 294 -0.95 17.05 -10.08
N LEU A 295 -0.02 16.17 -10.45
CA LEU A 295 0.03 14.80 -9.93
C LEU A 295 0.36 14.75 -8.43
N LEU A 296 1.35 15.53 -7.96
CA LEU A 296 1.63 15.62 -6.53
C LEU A 296 0.40 16.09 -5.75
N ASP A 297 -0.28 17.13 -6.21
CA ASP A 297 -1.48 17.62 -5.55
C ASP A 297 -2.64 16.62 -5.64
N THR A 298 -2.74 15.84 -6.71
CA THR A 298 -3.72 14.74 -6.83
C THR A 298 -3.43 13.63 -5.81
N GLY A 299 -2.15 13.28 -5.64
CA GLY A 299 -1.72 12.33 -4.61
C GLY A 299 -2.01 12.82 -3.20
N ARG A 300 -1.80 14.11 -2.94
CA ARG A 300 -2.16 14.75 -1.67
C ARG A 300 -3.66 14.69 -1.42
N ARG A 301 -4.50 15.07 -2.41
CA ARG A 301 -5.96 14.95 -2.33
C ARG A 301 -6.42 13.54 -2.01
N MET A 302 -5.77 12.53 -2.57
CA MET A 302 -6.10 11.14 -2.28
C MET A 302 -5.85 10.75 -0.82
N GLU A 303 -4.79 11.26 -0.20
CA GLU A 303 -4.50 10.99 1.22
C GLU A 303 -5.32 11.89 2.18
N LEU A 304 -5.86 13.01 1.69
CA LEU A 304 -6.78 13.87 2.47
C LEU A 304 -8.16 13.24 2.69
N LEU A 305 -8.58 12.33 1.79
CA LEU A 305 -9.89 11.65 1.81
C LEU A 305 -9.85 10.36 2.64
#